data_AF-F4BNS7-F1
#
_entry.id   AF-F4BNS7-F1
#
_cell.length_a   1.000
_cell.length_b   1.000
_cell.length_c   1.000
_cell.angle_alpha   90.00
_cell.angle_beta   90.00
_cell.angle_gamma   90.00
#
_symmetry.space_group_name_H-M   'P 1'
#
loop_
_entity.id
_entity.type
_entity.pdbx_description
1 polymer ?
#
loop_
_entity_poly.entity_id
_entity_poly.type
_entity_poly.pdbx_seq_one_letter_code
_entity_poly.pdbx_strand_id
1 'polypeptide(L)'
;MNKETTAFETLLRFKDVLLDEKEALIKNDSAKVKALVEQKQLFLDSLPTLITEGLTKADLIEVVEDIKNLQETNLTLAKQALQYQETMMEAITKGVKTGGSTYSKQGDYSNSQQANLIDQSL
;
A
#
# COMPACT_ATOMS: atom_id res chain seq x y z
N MET A 1 -20.28 -18.84 -25.10
CA MET A 1 -19.66 -20.00 -24.41
C MET A 1 -18.97 -19.47 -23.17
N ASN A 2 -19.63 -19.56 -22.02
CA ASN A 2 -18.99 -19.21 -20.76
C ASN A 2 -18.02 -20.35 -20.44
N LYS A 3 -16.71 -20.09 -20.51
CA LYS A 3 -15.73 -21.03 -19.95
C LYS A 3 -15.96 -21.02 -18.46
N GLU A 4 -16.51 -22.12 -17.94
CA GLU A 4 -16.50 -22.39 -16.51
C GLU A 4 -15.03 -22.33 -16.07
N THR A 5 -14.68 -21.28 -15.33
CA THR A 5 -13.32 -21.08 -14.84
C THR A 5 -13.20 -21.92 -13.58
N THR A 6 -12.25 -22.86 -13.56
CA THR A 6 -12.08 -23.75 -12.41
C THR A 6 -11.62 -22.99 -11.18
N ALA A 7 -11.82 -23.56 -9.99
CA ALA A 7 -11.31 -22.97 -8.75
C ALA A 7 -9.80 -22.71 -8.80
N PHE A 8 -9.04 -23.63 -9.40
CA PHE A 8 -7.60 -23.52 -9.55
C PHE A 8 -7.18 -22.33 -10.43
N GLU A 9 -7.80 -22.17 -11.60
CA GLU A 9 -7.53 -21.02 -12.49
C GLU A 9 -7.84 -19.68 -11.82
N THR A 10 -8.92 -19.64 -11.03
CA THR A 10 -9.32 -18.42 -10.32
C THR A 10 -8.33 -18.06 -9.21
N LEU A 11 -7.83 -19.06 -8.47
CA LEU A 11 -6.77 -18.87 -7.48
C LEU A 11 -5.45 -18.41 -8.11
N LEU A 12 -5.06 -18.96 -9.27
CA LEU A 12 -3.87 -18.50 -10.00
C LEU A 12 -3.98 -17.04 -10.41
N ARG A 13 -5.13 -16.63 -10.96
CA ARG A 13 -5.36 -15.21 -11.30
C ARG A 13 -5.27 -14.32 -10.07
N PHE A 14 -5.78 -14.78 -8.92
CA PHE A 14 -5.65 -14.02 -7.67
C PHE A 14 -4.20 -13.91 -7.21
N LYS A 15 -3.44 -15.00 -7.31
CA LYS A 15 -1.99 -14.98 -7.03
C LYS A 15 -1.28 -13.93 -7.89
N ASP A 16 -1.62 -13.82 -9.17
CA ASP A 16 -1.06 -12.80 -10.07
C ASP A 16 -1.41 -11.37 -9.62
N VAL A 17 -2.66 -11.12 -9.20
CA VAL A 17 -3.08 -9.83 -8.63
C VAL A 17 -2.25 -9.47 -7.38
N LEU A 18 -1.94 -10.46 -6.54
CA LEU A 18 -1.12 -10.24 -5.33
C LEU A 18 0.36 -9.99 -5.65
N LEU A 19 0.89 -10.61 -6.69
CA LEU A 19 2.24 -10.31 -7.20
C LEU A 19 2.30 -8.89 -7.75
N ASP A 20 1.29 -8.47 -8.50
CA ASP A 20 1.17 -7.10 -8.99
C ASP A 20 1.07 -6.08 -7.85
N GLU A 21 0.37 -6.43 -6.77
CA GLU A 21 0.26 -5.58 -5.57
C GLU A 21 1.59 -5.46 -4.85
N LYS A 22 2.33 -6.56 -4.71
CA LYS A 22 3.67 -6.55 -4.14
C LYS A 22 4.57 -5.56 -4.89
N GLU A 23 4.59 -5.65 -6.21
CA GLU A 23 5.38 -4.75 -7.07
C GLU A 23 4.93 -3.29 -6.95
N ALA A 24 3.61 -3.05 -6.89
CA ALA A 24 3.06 -1.70 -6.71
C ALA A 24 3.46 -1.10 -5.34
N LEU A 25 3.41 -1.91 -4.26
CA LEU A 25 3.82 -1.51 -2.92
C LEU A 25 5.32 -1.20 -2.85
N ILE A 26 6.17 -2.04 -3.46
CA ILE A 26 7.63 -1.79 -3.55
C ILE A 26 7.91 -0.46 -4.27
N LYS A 27 7.14 -0.14 -5.32
CA LYS A 27 7.28 1.09 -6.10
C LYS A 27 6.56 2.30 -5.48
N ASN A 28 5.87 2.13 -4.35
CA ASN A 28 5.00 3.14 -3.75
C ASN A 28 3.94 3.72 -4.71
N ASP A 29 3.46 2.91 -5.66
CA ASP A 29 2.43 3.30 -6.62
C ASP A 29 1.04 3.17 -5.99
N SER A 30 0.64 4.23 -5.26
CA SER A 30 -0.62 4.26 -4.51
C SER A 30 -1.86 4.14 -5.40
N ALA A 31 -1.80 4.65 -6.64
CA ALA A 31 -2.90 4.54 -7.60
C ALA A 31 -3.10 3.09 -8.04
N LYS A 32 -2.01 2.38 -8.39
CA LYS A 32 -2.07 0.96 -8.75
C LYS A 32 -2.49 0.10 -7.55
N VAL A 33 -1.98 0.37 -6.34
CA VAL A 33 -2.40 -0.35 -5.12
C VAL A 33 -3.91 -0.22 -4.91
N LYS A 34 -4.49 0.97 -5.07
CA LYS A 34 -5.94 1.17 -4.93
C LYS A 34 -6.74 0.33 -5.93
N ALA A 35 -6.36 0.35 -7.21
CA ALA A 35 -7.01 -0.44 -8.24
C ALA A 35 -6.91 -1.95 -7.97
N LEU A 36 -5.78 -2.42 -7.43
CA LEU A 36 -5.60 -3.83 -7.08
C LEU A 36 -6.44 -4.25 -5.87
N VAL A 37 -6.64 -3.37 -4.89
CA VAL A 37 -7.58 -3.63 -3.77
C VAL A 37 -9.00 -3.84 -4.27
N GLU A 38 -9.45 -3.06 -5.27
CA GLU A 38 -10.76 -3.25 -5.90
C GLU A 38 -10.85 -4.61 -6.61
N GLN A 39 -9.79 -5.02 -7.32
CA GLN A 39 -9.73 -6.36 -7.94
C GLN A 39 -9.77 -7.49 -6.90
N LYS A 40 -9.12 -7.31 -5.74
CA LYS A 40 -9.21 -8.29 -4.64
C LYS A 40 -10.64 -8.42 -4.11
N GLN A 41 -11.40 -7.32 -4.05
CA GLN A 41 -12.81 -7.38 -3.64
C GLN A 41 -13.64 -8.21 -4.63
N LEU A 42 -13.46 -7.99 -5.94
CA LEU A 42 -14.13 -8.79 -6.97
C LEU A 42 -13.79 -10.28 -6.87
N PHE A 43 -12.55 -10.61 -6.50
CA PHE A 43 -12.16 -11.99 -6.25
C PHE A 43 -12.90 -12.60 -5.05
N LEU A 44 -13.03 -11.88 -3.94
CA LEU A 44 -13.80 -12.35 -2.77
C LEU A 44 -15.25 -12.65 -3.15
N ASP A 45 -15.86 -11.81 -4.00
CA ASP A 45 -17.22 -12.01 -4.47
C ASP A 45 -17.34 -13.24 -5.40
N SER A 46 -16.24 -13.66 -6.03
CA SER A 46 -16.19 -14.86 -6.88
C SER A 46 -15.96 -16.17 -6.11
N LEU A 47 -15.46 -16.12 -4.87
CA LEU A 47 -15.18 -17.31 -4.05
C LEU A 47 -16.37 -18.27 -3.88
N PRO A 48 -17.62 -17.80 -3.65
CA PRO A 48 -18.78 -18.68 -3.50
C PRO A 48 -19.17 -19.41 -4.80
N THR A 49 -18.70 -18.91 -5.95
CA THR A 49 -19.03 -19.44 -7.29
C THR A 49 -17.98 -20.41 -7.83
N LEU A 50 -16.96 -20.74 -7.02
CA LEU A 50 -15.87 -21.59 -7.45
C LEU A 50 -16.32 -23.04 -7.65
N ILE A 51 -16.05 -23.55 -8.84
CA ILE A 51 -16.27 -24.96 -9.19
C ILE A 51 -15.02 -25.74 -8.83
N THR A 52 -15.17 -26.68 -7.88
CA THR A 52 -14.09 -27.54 -7.39
C THR A 52 -14.19 -28.98 -7.92
N GLU A 53 -15.15 -29.26 -8.81
CA GLU A 53 -15.30 -30.58 -9.41
C GLU A 53 -14.01 -31.00 -10.14
N GLY A 54 -13.54 -32.22 -9.85
CA GLY A 54 -12.30 -32.77 -10.43
C GLY A 54 -10.99 -32.26 -9.80
N LEU A 55 -11.04 -31.35 -8.82
CA LEU A 55 -9.87 -30.88 -8.09
C LEU A 55 -9.75 -31.59 -6.74
N THR A 56 -8.53 -32.01 -6.40
CA THR A 56 -8.22 -32.49 -5.06
C THR A 56 -7.72 -31.35 -4.18
N LYS A 57 -7.78 -31.55 -2.86
CA LYS A 57 -7.16 -30.62 -1.91
C LYS A 57 -5.67 -30.43 -2.16
N ALA A 58 -4.97 -31.49 -2.60
CA ALA A 58 -3.55 -31.43 -2.90
C ALA A 58 -3.24 -30.51 -4.09
N ASP A 59 -4.16 -30.41 -5.07
CA ASP A 59 -3.99 -29.53 -6.24
C ASP A 59 -4.10 -28.04 -5.86
N LEU A 60 -4.77 -27.73 -4.75
CA LEU A 60 -5.04 -26.35 -4.33
C LEU A 60 -4.13 -25.88 -3.19
N ILE A 61 -3.56 -26.79 -2.41
CA ILE A 61 -2.86 -26.44 -1.17
C ILE A 61 -1.65 -25.54 -1.42
N GLU A 62 -0.85 -25.84 -2.44
CA GLU A 62 0.33 -25.06 -2.80
C GLU A 62 -0.06 -23.63 -3.20
N VAL A 63 -1.06 -23.48 -4.07
CA VAL A 63 -1.51 -22.15 -4.52
C VAL A 63 -2.12 -21.35 -3.37
N VAL A 64 -2.85 -21.99 -2.47
CA VAL A 64 -3.44 -21.32 -1.29
C VAL A 64 -2.35 -20.88 -0.30
N GLU A 65 -1.32 -21.70 -0.08
CA GLU A 65 -0.17 -21.33 0.76
C GLU A 65 0.60 -20.15 0.15
N ASP A 66 0.83 -20.16 -1.16
CA ASP A 66 1.45 -19.05 -1.87
C ASP A 66 0.65 -17.75 -1.75
N ILE A 67 -0.67 -17.83 -1.96
CA ILE A 67 -1.58 -16.69 -1.79
C ILE A 67 -1.48 -16.15 -0.36
N LYS A 68 -1.48 -17.02 0.65
CA LYS A 68 -1.35 -16.61 2.05
C LYS A 68 -0.03 -15.88 2.29
N ASN A 69 1.09 -16.45 1.85
CA ASN A 69 2.41 -15.86 2.01
C ASN A 69 2.52 -14.50 1.30
N LEU A 70 1.94 -14.36 0.11
CA LEU A 70 1.88 -13.10 -0.63
C LEU A 70 1.04 -12.05 0.09
N GLN A 71 -0.13 -12.42 0.64
CA GLN A 71 -0.95 -11.50 1.43
C GLN A 71 -0.22 -10.99 2.68
N GLU A 72 0.49 -11.88 3.40
CA GLU A 72 1.29 -11.50 4.57
C GLU A 72 2.44 -10.56 4.18
N THR A 73 3.08 -10.81 3.04
CA THR A 73 4.12 -9.94 2.48
C THR A 73 3.56 -8.56 2.13
N ASN A 74 2.45 -8.50 1.39
CA ASN A 74 1.83 -7.24 0.97
C ASN A 74 1.34 -6.43 2.18
N LEU A 75 0.77 -7.09 3.20
CA LEU A 75 0.39 -6.44 4.44
C LEU A 75 1.61 -5.83 5.15
N THR A 76 2.73 -6.54 5.16
CA THR A 76 3.98 -6.06 5.79
C THR A 76 4.53 -4.84 5.05
N LEU A 77 4.59 -4.89 3.72
CA LEU A 77 5.00 -3.76 2.88
C LEU A 77 4.10 -2.53 3.07
N ALA A 78 2.77 -2.74 3.09
CA ALA A 78 1.82 -1.66 3.34
C ALA A 78 2.01 -1.02 4.71
N LYS A 79 2.20 -1.82 5.77
CA LYS A 79 2.50 -1.31 7.12
C LYS A 79 3.81 -0.52 7.16
N GLN A 80 4.85 -1.01 6.48
CA GLN A 80 6.14 -0.31 6.39
C GLN A 80 5.99 1.05 5.69
N ALA A 81 5.24 1.11 4.59
CA ALA A 81 4.97 2.36 3.88
C ALA A 81 4.21 3.37 4.78
N LEU A 82 3.18 2.92 5.49
CA LEU A 82 2.45 3.77 6.45
C LEU A 82 3.33 4.27 7.59
N GLN A 83 4.14 3.39 8.19
CA GLN A 83 5.05 3.75 9.27
C GLN A 83 6.09 4.79 8.82
N TYR A 84 6.62 4.66 7.61
CA TYR A 84 7.53 5.64 7.03
C TYR A 84 6.87 7.00 6.86
N GLN A 85 5.64 7.03 6.32
CA GLN A 85 4.86 8.26 6.16
C GLN A 85 4.57 8.93 7.50
N GLU A 86 4.17 8.17 8.52
CA GLU A 86 3.93 8.68 9.87
C GLU A 86 5.20 9.28 10.47
N THR A 87 6.32 8.56 10.39
CA THR A 87 7.62 9.02 10.89
C THR A 87 8.09 10.30 10.19
N MET A 88 7.88 10.41 8.87
CA MET A 88 8.18 11.61 8.11
C MET A 88 7.33 12.80 8.58
N MET A 89 6.03 12.61 8.75
CA MET A 89 5.12 13.65 9.23
C MET A 89 5.46 14.10 10.65
N GLU A 90 5.83 13.18 11.53
CA GLU A 90 6.35 13.51 12.86
C GLU A 90 7.61 14.37 12.78
N ALA A 91 8.56 14.04 11.91
CA ALA A 91 9.80 14.79 11.76
C ALA A 91 9.53 16.22 11.26
N ILE A 92 8.64 16.38 10.28
CA ILE A 92 8.20 17.70 9.76
C ILE A 92 7.56 18.51 10.88
N THR A 93 6.59 17.94 11.61
CA THR A 93 5.89 18.65 12.68
C THR A 93 6.79 18.98 13.86
N LYS A 94 7.75 18.11 14.21
CA LYS A 94 8.79 18.39 15.22
C LYS A 94 9.70 19.55 14.77
N GLY A 95 10.15 19.55 13.51
CA GLY A 95 10.99 20.62 12.94
C GLY A 95 10.28 21.98 12.90
N VAL A 96 8.99 22.01 12.55
CA VAL A 96 8.16 23.23 12.60
C VAL A 96 8.02 23.74 14.04
N LYS A 97 7.86 22.85 15.03
CA LYS A 97 7.77 23.22 16.45
C LYS A 97 9.08 23.77 17.02
N THR A 98 10.24 23.25 16.61
CA THR A 98 11.55 23.75 17.06
C THR A 98 12.01 25.01 16.31
N GLY A 99 11.57 25.22 15.06
CA GLY A 99 11.85 26.44 14.28
C GLY A 99 11.22 27.72 14.83
N GLY A 100 10.20 27.61 15.69
CA GLY A 100 9.57 28.76 16.38
C GLY A 100 10.23 29.18 17.69
N SER A 101 11.29 28.48 18.16
CA SER A 101 11.87 28.67 19.50
C SER A 101 13.36 28.98 19.51
N THR A 102 13.88 29.64 18.47
CA THR A 102 15.25 30.20 18.53
C THR A 102 15.19 31.72 18.36
N TYR A 103 15.58 32.41 19.44
CA TYR A 103 15.73 33.86 19.63
C TYR A 103 14.47 34.69 19.97
N SER A 104 14.18 34.83 21.26
CA SER A 104 14.26 36.15 21.91
C SER A 104 14.44 36.01 23.44
N LYS A 105 15.69 36.18 23.90
CA LYS A 105 15.99 36.63 25.27
C LYS A 105 16.29 38.12 25.12
N GLN A 106 15.29 38.97 25.36
CA GLN A 106 15.32 40.43 25.29
C GLN A 106 15.85 41.06 23.97
N GLY A 107 14.97 41.76 23.23
CA GLY A 107 15.41 42.72 22.21
C GLY A 107 14.40 42.94 21.09
N ASP A 108 13.59 43.98 21.28
CA ASP A 108 12.82 44.78 20.31
C ASP A 108 12.05 44.13 19.14
N TYR A 109 10.79 44.53 19.04
CA TYR A 109 9.89 44.24 17.92
C TYR A 109 10.46 44.83 16.62
N SER A 110 10.75 43.99 15.62
CA SER A 110 10.69 44.42 14.22
C SER A 110 10.01 43.36 13.37
N ASN A 111 8.79 43.71 12.96
CA ASN A 111 7.87 42.91 12.19
C ASN A 111 8.16 43.10 10.69
N SER A 112 9.13 42.36 10.15
CA SER A 112 9.43 42.26 8.70
C SER A 112 10.61 41.28 8.57
N GLN A 113 10.58 40.12 7.94
CA GLN A 113 9.89 39.66 6.74
C GLN A 113 9.66 38.15 6.89
N GLN A 114 8.38 37.74 6.88
CA GLN A 114 8.01 36.35 6.65
C GLN A 114 8.20 35.98 5.18
N ALA A 115 8.57 34.72 4.99
CA ALA A 115 8.36 33.89 3.80
C ALA A 115 9.27 34.15 2.58
N ASN A 116 10.44 33.50 2.59
CA ASN A 116 11.14 33.09 1.38
C ASN A 116 11.74 31.67 1.55
N LEU A 117 10.92 30.73 2.02
CA LEU A 117 11.31 29.31 2.14
C LEU A 117 10.68 28.40 1.07
N ILE A 118 9.95 28.96 0.11
CA ILE A 118 9.60 28.26 -1.13
C ILE A 118 9.85 29.21 -2.30
N ASP A 119 11.13 29.33 -2.66
CA ASP A 119 11.55 29.63 -4.04
C ASP A 119 12.67 28.63 -4.37
N GLN A 120 12.28 27.52 -4.99
CA GLN A 120 13.15 26.75 -5.85
C GLN A 120 12.49 26.72 -7.23
N SER A 121 12.66 27.82 -7.95
CA SER A 121 12.51 27.86 -9.39
C SER A 121 13.73 27.18 -10.05
N LEU A 122 13.47 26.07 -10.76
CA LEU A 122 13.79 25.83 -12.18
C LEU A 122 13.32 24.44 -12.62
#